data_AF-A0A7J9GYX4-F1
#
_entry.id   AF-A0A7J9GYX4-F1
#
_cell.length_a   1.000
_cell.length_b   1.000
_cell.length_c   1.000
_cell.angle_alpha   90.00
_cell.angle_beta   90.00
_cell.angle_gamma   90.00
#
_symmetry.space_group_name_H-M   'P 1'
#
loop_
_entity.id
_entity.type
_entity.pdbx_description
1 polymer ?
#
loop_
_entity_poly.entity_id
_entity_poly.type
_entity_poly.pdbx_seq_one_letter_code
_entity_poly.pdbx_strand_id
1 'polypeptide(L)'
;MNSVDMARRCWHKLKTTCRFQLSRHFSSSTSLPPPPLSSPRRVVVTGLGLLTPLGCGVGTTWKHLIEGKCGIRAVTTEDLKMNAFDKETLTLTFDQLTSKVAAIVPCGTAPGEFNEDLWFNAKQETWAIKRCEDGTKYIDSSQLRRMFYFASCPGFEYELYSQSKELCLLGKWLGSLSVRLINVQWIFFLILCILLLMILVDQDHRSIARFISYALCAADEALKDAKWAPTDQEQKERTGVSIGGGTGSISDILDAAQMICEKRIRRLSPFFIPRILINMASGHVSMKYGFQGPNHAAVTACATGAHSIGDAMRMVQFGDADVMVAGGTESSIDALSIAGFCK
;
A
#
# COMPACT_ATOMS: atom_id res chain seq x y z
N MET A 1 -63.66 10.38 -0.66
CA MET A 1 -63.26 9.91 0.68
C MET A 1 -61.74 9.88 0.66
N ASN A 2 -61.10 10.94 1.15
CA ASN A 2 -59.67 11.20 0.93
C ASN A 2 -58.95 11.35 2.29
N SER A 3 -57.76 10.74 2.39
CA SER A 3 -56.92 10.49 3.58
C SER A 3 -56.41 11.71 4.38
N VAL A 4 -57.01 12.89 4.27
CA VAL A 4 -56.51 14.11 4.92
C VAL A 4 -57.16 14.37 6.29
N ASP A 5 -58.33 13.79 6.59
CA ASP A 5 -59.06 14.06 7.84
C ASP A 5 -58.71 13.17 9.03
N MET A 6 -57.91 12.11 8.83
CA MET A 6 -57.44 11.24 9.92
C MET A 6 -56.19 11.81 10.63
N ALA A 7 -55.39 12.63 9.94
CA ALA A 7 -54.15 13.18 10.49
C ALA A 7 -54.36 14.37 11.44
N ARG A 8 -55.49 15.08 11.39
CA ARG A 8 -55.73 16.26 12.25
C ARG A 8 -56.18 15.95 13.68
N ARG A 9 -56.62 14.72 13.98
CA ARG A 9 -57.09 14.37 15.34
C ARG A 9 -56.00 13.88 16.29
N CYS A 10 -54.82 13.51 15.80
CA CYS A 10 -53.72 13.04 16.66
C CYS A 10 -52.90 14.17 17.30
N TRP A 11 -53.00 15.41 16.81
CA TRP A 11 -52.08 16.47 17.26
C TRP A 11 -52.49 17.18 18.56
N HIS A 12 -53.68 16.92 19.10
CA HIS A 12 -54.17 17.60 20.31
C HIS A 12 -53.95 16.84 21.63
N LYS A 13 -53.29 15.67 21.62
CA LYS A 13 -53.13 14.83 22.82
C LYS A 13 -51.70 14.67 23.38
N LEU A 14 -50.74 15.49 22.94
CA LEU A 14 -49.35 15.46 23.45
C LEU A 14 -48.90 16.83 24.01
N LYS A 15 -49.79 17.55 24.70
CA LYS A 15 -49.45 18.73 25.51
C LYS A 15 -49.56 18.39 27.00
N THR A 16 -48.63 17.58 27.48
CA THR A 16 -48.27 17.26 28.89
C THR A 16 -47.46 15.95 28.78
N THR A 17 -46.22 15.77 29.20
CA THR A 17 -45.44 16.28 30.32
C THR A 17 -43.99 15.90 29.99
N CYS A 18 -43.13 16.87 29.73
CA CYS A 18 -41.69 16.69 29.91
C CYS A 18 -41.09 18.06 30.19
N ARG A 19 -40.94 18.38 31.48
CA ARG A 19 -40.08 19.48 31.94
C ARG A 19 -38.64 19.08 31.66
N PHE A 20 -38.16 19.29 30.44
CA PHE A 20 -36.74 19.55 30.25
C PHE A 20 -36.55 21.03 30.57
N GLN A 21 -36.09 21.32 31.80
CA GLN A 21 -35.48 22.60 32.09
C GLN A 21 -34.27 22.73 31.17
N LEU A 22 -34.42 23.54 30.12
CA LEU A 22 -33.31 23.99 29.31
C LEU A 22 -32.51 24.97 30.20
N SER A 23 -31.61 24.47 31.03
CA SER A 23 -30.55 25.31 31.58
C SER A 23 -29.68 25.72 30.40
N ARG A 24 -29.91 26.94 29.90
CA ARG A 24 -28.90 27.62 29.07
C ARG A 24 -27.71 27.89 29.98
N HIS A 25 -26.81 26.92 30.11
CA HIS A 25 -25.45 27.24 30.49
C HIS A 25 -24.89 28.11 29.36
N PHE A 26 -24.82 29.41 29.62
CA PHE A 26 -23.94 30.29 28.87
C PHE A 26 -22.54 29.70 29.02
N SER A 27 -22.06 28.99 27.99
CA SER A 27 -20.65 28.66 27.88
C SER A 27 -19.90 29.98 27.99
N SER A 28 -19.11 30.13 29.06
CA SER A 28 -18.22 31.26 29.20
C SER A 28 -17.38 31.34 27.93
N SER A 29 -17.26 32.54 27.37
CA SER A 29 -16.37 32.88 26.27
C SER A 29 -14.90 32.83 26.70
N THR A 30 -14.52 31.82 27.47
CA THR A 30 -13.13 31.50 27.77
C THR A 30 -12.53 30.99 26.47
N SER A 31 -11.78 31.86 25.79
CA SER A 31 -10.84 31.45 24.76
C SER A 31 -10.04 30.29 25.31
N LEU A 32 -10.11 29.12 24.66
CA LEU A 32 -9.20 28.03 24.98
C LEU A 32 -7.78 28.61 24.92
N PRO A 33 -6.94 28.40 25.95
CA PRO A 33 -5.55 28.81 25.86
C PRO A 33 -4.95 28.14 24.62
N PRO A 34 -4.08 28.86 23.85
CA PRO A 34 -3.39 28.23 22.74
C PRO A 34 -2.67 26.98 23.28
N PRO A 35 -2.66 25.87 22.51
CA PRO A 35 -1.96 24.67 22.93
C PRO A 35 -0.52 25.06 23.30
N PRO A 36 0.04 24.47 24.38
CA PRO A 36 1.39 24.79 24.80
C PRO A 36 2.34 24.60 23.62
N LEU A 37 3.15 25.62 23.33
CA LEU A 37 4.20 25.55 22.32
C LEU A 37 5.24 24.54 22.80
N SER A 38 5.09 23.27 22.42
CA SER A 38 6.18 22.32 22.56
C SER A 38 7.31 22.79 21.64
N SER A 39 8.53 22.85 22.15
CA SER A 39 9.69 23.07 21.28
C SER A 39 9.67 21.96 20.22
N PRO A 40 9.59 22.30 18.92
CA PRO A 40 9.42 21.28 17.89
C PRO A 40 10.59 20.31 17.97
N ARG A 41 10.30 19.00 18.06
CA ARG A 41 11.35 17.98 18.00
C ARG A 41 12.14 18.21 16.72
N ARG A 42 13.46 18.32 16.83
CA ARG A 42 14.32 18.46 15.65
C ARG A 42 14.34 17.12 14.93
N VAL A 43 13.94 17.13 13.67
CA VAL A 43 14.03 15.97 12.78
C VAL A 43 15.33 16.10 11.98
N VAL A 44 16.08 15.02 11.89
CA VAL A 44 17.34 14.97 11.15
C VAL A 44 17.26 13.89 10.09
N VAL A 45 17.94 14.11 8.96
CA VAL A 45 18.11 13.08 7.93
C VAL A 45 19.35 12.26 8.30
N THR A 46 19.17 10.97 8.52
CA THR A 46 20.24 10.06 8.98
C THR A 46 20.80 9.16 7.89
N GLY A 47 20.07 8.98 6.79
CA GLY A 47 20.52 8.22 5.63
C GLY A 47 19.75 8.59 4.38
N LEU A 48 20.36 8.36 3.22
CA LEU A 48 19.80 8.63 1.91
C LEU A 48 19.89 7.41 1.01
N GLY A 49 18.91 7.27 0.12
CA GLY A 49 18.90 6.25 -0.91
C GLY A 49 18.28 6.78 -2.18
N LEU A 50 18.90 6.49 -3.32
CA LEU A 50 18.51 7.07 -4.61
C LEU A 50 18.55 6.04 -5.72
N LEU A 51 17.48 6.01 -6.50
CA LEU A 51 17.43 5.34 -7.79
C LEU A 51 16.93 6.32 -8.83
N THR A 52 17.77 6.64 -9.81
CA THR A 52 17.51 7.72 -10.77
C THR A 52 17.94 7.33 -12.18
N PRO A 53 17.55 8.11 -13.21
CA PRO A 53 18.11 7.99 -14.56
C PRO A 53 19.62 8.20 -14.65
N LEU A 54 20.26 8.76 -13.62
CA LEU A 54 21.72 8.87 -13.54
C LEU A 54 22.38 7.61 -12.94
N GLY A 55 21.61 6.71 -12.34
CA GLY A 55 22.11 5.44 -11.81
C GLY A 55 21.41 4.96 -10.55
N CYS A 56 21.78 3.74 -10.16
CA CYS A 56 21.44 3.12 -8.90
C CYS A 56 22.46 3.51 -7.82
N GLY A 57 21.98 4.10 -6.74
CA GLY A 57 22.77 4.50 -5.59
C GLY A 57 23.03 6.01 -5.52
N VAL A 58 23.11 6.54 -4.29
CA VAL A 58 23.46 7.93 -3.99
C VAL A 58 24.84 8.27 -4.54
N GLY A 59 25.84 7.42 -4.31
CA GLY A 59 27.21 7.65 -4.75
C GLY A 59 27.35 7.72 -6.28
N THR A 60 26.73 6.78 -6.98
CA THR A 60 26.71 6.75 -8.46
C THR A 60 25.99 7.98 -9.02
N THR A 61 24.79 8.26 -8.50
CA THR A 61 23.97 9.40 -8.92
C THR A 61 24.72 10.72 -8.72
N TRP A 62 25.32 10.92 -7.55
CA TRP A 62 26.06 12.13 -7.20
C TRP A 62 27.28 12.34 -8.10
N LYS A 63 28.06 11.27 -8.33
CA LYS A 63 29.21 11.31 -9.23
C LYS A 63 28.81 11.74 -10.64
N HIS A 64 27.78 11.10 -11.20
CA HIS A 64 27.30 11.42 -12.54
C HIS A 64 26.71 12.82 -12.66
N LEU A 65 26.08 13.32 -11.60
CA LEU A 65 25.60 14.70 -11.53
C LEU A 65 26.76 15.72 -11.58
N ILE A 66 27.82 15.51 -10.80
CA ILE A 66 29.02 16.38 -10.83
C ILE A 66 29.72 16.33 -12.19
N GLU A 67 29.78 15.15 -12.81
CA GLU A 67 30.36 14.95 -14.15
C GLU A 67 29.49 15.54 -15.27
N GLY A 68 28.31 16.09 -14.98
CA GLY A 68 27.41 16.67 -15.96
C GLY A 68 26.76 15.64 -16.92
N LYS A 69 26.64 14.38 -16.49
CA LYS A 69 25.96 13.35 -17.29
C LYS A 69 24.46 13.61 -17.35
N CYS A 70 23.85 13.19 -18.45
CA CYS A 70 22.41 13.30 -18.67
C CYS A 70 21.78 11.90 -18.72
N GLY A 71 20.75 11.66 -17.93
CA GLY A 71 19.97 10.41 -17.93
C GLY A 71 18.80 10.40 -18.93
N ILE A 72 18.64 11.47 -19.70
CA ILE A 72 17.61 11.57 -20.76
C ILE A 72 18.16 10.90 -22.01
N ARG A 73 17.39 9.97 -22.58
CA ARG A 73 17.70 9.30 -23.85
C ARG A 73 16.48 9.22 -24.75
N ALA A 74 16.72 8.86 -26.00
CA ALA A 74 15.65 8.48 -26.91
C ALA A 74 14.89 7.25 -26.38
N VAL A 75 13.57 7.30 -26.48
CA VAL A 75 12.65 6.21 -26.14
C VAL A 75 12.67 5.19 -27.27
N THR A 76 12.68 3.90 -26.92
CA THR A 76 12.52 2.80 -27.88
C THR A 76 11.13 2.17 -27.75
N THR A 77 10.77 1.30 -28.69
CA THR A 77 9.50 0.57 -28.65
C THR A 77 9.34 -0.29 -27.39
N GLU A 78 10.44 -0.79 -26.84
CA GLU A 78 10.45 -1.62 -25.63
C GLU A 78 10.11 -0.81 -24.37
N ASP A 79 10.42 0.48 -24.35
CA ASP A 79 10.13 1.38 -23.23
C ASP A 79 8.63 1.67 -23.08
N LEU A 80 7.83 1.44 -24.13
CA LEU A 80 6.39 1.73 -24.14
C LEU A 80 5.56 0.76 -23.31
N LYS A 81 6.14 -0.39 -22.92
CA LYS A 81 5.50 -1.43 -22.09
C LYS A 81 4.13 -1.91 -22.62
N MET A 82 3.97 -1.98 -23.94
CA MET A 82 2.74 -2.48 -24.58
C MET A 82 2.83 -3.98 -24.89
N ASN A 83 3.16 -4.80 -23.89
CA ASN A 83 3.43 -6.23 -24.09
C ASN A 83 2.18 -7.03 -24.51
N ALA A 84 0.99 -6.56 -24.15
CA ALA A 84 -0.28 -7.21 -24.49
C ALA A 84 -0.80 -6.85 -25.90
N PHE A 85 -0.10 -5.99 -26.65
CA PHE A 85 -0.54 -5.50 -27.96
C PHE A 85 0.28 -6.12 -29.09
N ASP A 86 -0.30 -6.16 -30.28
CA ASP A 86 0.40 -6.61 -31.47
C ASP A 86 1.46 -5.58 -31.92
N LYS A 87 2.43 -6.05 -32.73
CA LYS A 87 3.56 -5.22 -33.18
C LYS A 87 3.15 -4.05 -34.07
N GLU A 88 2.06 -4.19 -34.83
CA GLU A 88 1.57 -3.13 -35.72
C GLU A 88 1.02 -1.98 -34.87
N THR A 89 0.17 -2.30 -33.89
CA THR A 89 -0.34 -1.33 -32.91
C THR A 89 0.79 -0.63 -32.15
N LEU A 90 1.80 -1.37 -31.68
CA LEU A 90 2.97 -0.80 -31.00
C LEU A 90 3.71 0.22 -31.89
N THR A 91 3.97 -0.15 -33.15
CA THR A 91 4.70 0.71 -34.10
C THR A 91 3.92 1.97 -34.43
N LEU A 92 2.63 1.83 -34.75
CA LEU A 92 1.75 2.97 -35.02
C LEU A 92 1.64 3.90 -33.81
N THR A 93 1.53 3.33 -32.61
CA THR A 93 1.48 4.12 -31.37
C THR A 93 2.78 4.88 -31.18
N PHE A 94 3.93 4.22 -31.33
CA PHE A 94 5.25 4.87 -31.22
C PHE A 94 5.41 6.02 -32.22
N ASP A 95 4.95 5.85 -33.46
CA ASP A 95 5.03 6.90 -34.48
C ASP A 95 4.16 8.12 -34.15
N GLN A 96 3.03 7.92 -33.48
CA GLN A 96 2.11 8.97 -33.07
C GLN A 96 2.51 9.69 -31.77
N LEU A 97 3.54 9.23 -31.05
CA LEU A 97 4.00 9.90 -29.84
C LEU A 97 4.57 11.28 -30.15
N THR A 98 4.07 12.29 -29.44
CA THR A 98 4.52 13.69 -29.52
C THR A 98 5.95 13.88 -28.99
N SER A 99 6.33 13.10 -27.98
CA SER A 99 7.68 13.08 -27.41
C SER A 99 8.28 11.67 -27.51
N LYS A 100 9.55 11.60 -27.92
CA LYS A 100 10.34 10.36 -28.03
C LYS A 100 11.61 10.41 -27.18
N VAL A 101 11.58 11.21 -26.11
CA VAL A 101 12.69 11.31 -25.14
C VAL A 101 12.16 11.13 -23.73
N ALA A 102 12.90 10.39 -22.90
CA ALA A 102 12.54 10.15 -21.51
C ALA A 102 13.80 9.97 -20.65
N ALA A 103 13.67 10.26 -19.36
CA ALA A 103 14.68 9.96 -18.36
C ALA A 103 14.40 8.57 -17.79
N ILE A 104 15.25 7.60 -18.12
CA ILE A 104 15.00 6.18 -17.83
C ILE A 104 16.07 5.66 -16.89
N VAL A 105 15.64 4.98 -15.83
CA VAL A 105 16.53 4.29 -14.90
C VAL A 105 17.29 3.21 -15.67
N PRO A 106 18.63 3.20 -15.64
CA PRO A 106 19.40 2.15 -16.32
C PRO A 106 19.16 0.82 -15.61
N CYS A 107 18.68 -0.20 -16.34
CA CYS A 107 18.42 -1.53 -15.81
C CYS A 107 19.44 -2.52 -16.37
N GLY A 108 20.00 -3.37 -15.50
CA GLY A 108 21.01 -4.35 -15.87
C GLY A 108 21.77 -4.87 -14.65
N THR A 109 22.87 -5.58 -14.90
CA THR A 109 23.70 -6.20 -13.85
C THR A 109 25.03 -5.48 -13.64
N ALA A 110 25.33 -4.45 -14.44
CA ALA A 110 26.58 -3.71 -14.31
C ALA A 110 26.56 -2.77 -13.08
N PRO A 111 27.74 -2.34 -12.59
CA PRO A 111 27.81 -1.39 -11.47
C PRO A 111 27.08 -0.08 -11.78
N GLY A 112 26.18 0.32 -10.89
CA GLY A 112 25.37 1.53 -11.06
C GLY A 112 24.09 1.34 -11.88
N GLU A 113 23.82 0.12 -12.36
CA GLU A 113 22.54 -0.24 -12.97
C GLU A 113 21.59 -0.88 -11.96
N PHE A 114 20.30 -0.75 -12.22
CA PHE A 114 19.25 -1.38 -11.45
C PHE A 114 19.06 -2.84 -11.87
N ASN A 115 19.42 -3.76 -10.98
CA ASN A 115 19.17 -5.17 -11.21
C ASN A 115 17.74 -5.55 -10.77
N GLU A 116 16.87 -5.68 -11.77
CA GLU A 116 15.47 -6.04 -11.62
C GLU A 116 15.29 -7.38 -10.86
N ASP A 117 16.09 -8.39 -11.19
CA ASP A 117 15.93 -9.76 -10.66
C ASP A 117 16.13 -9.83 -9.14
N LEU A 118 16.98 -8.98 -8.57
CA LEU A 118 17.20 -8.90 -7.13
C LEU A 118 15.92 -8.53 -6.36
N TRP A 119 15.01 -7.80 -7.00
CA TRP A 119 13.82 -7.23 -6.36
C TRP A 119 12.53 -7.91 -6.80
N PHE A 120 12.46 -8.42 -8.04
CA PHE A 120 11.30 -9.16 -8.54
C PHE A 120 11.28 -10.64 -8.12
N ASN A 121 12.47 -11.26 -8.03
CA ASN A 121 12.62 -12.69 -7.71
C ASN A 121 13.27 -12.92 -6.36
N ALA A 122 13.40 -11.88 -5.52
CA ALA A 122 13.72 -12.10 -4.12
C ALA A 122 12.75 -13.17 -3.63
N LYS A 123 13.28 -14.34 -3.26
CA LYS A 123 12.56 -15.36 -2.50
C LYS A 123 12.12 -14.66 -1.23
N GLN A 124 10.99 -14.00 -1.33
CA GLN A 124 10.24 -13.48 -0.22
C GLN A 124 9.76 -14.76 0.44
N GLU A 125 10.60 -15.32 1.33
CA GLU A 125 10.28 -16.44 2.18
C GLU A 125 8.88 -16.17 2.71
N THR A 126 7.87 -16.83 2.14
CA THR A 126 6.45 -16.51 2.26
C THR A 126 6.10 -16.03 3.68
N TRP A 127 6.23 -14.73 3.95
CA TRP A 127 6.37 -14.25 5.34
C TRP A 127 5.03 -14.09 6.03
N ALA A 128 3.96 -14.18 5.23
CA ALA A 128 2.61 -14.38 5.70
C ALA A 128 2.39 -15.82 6.21
N ILE A 129 3.25 -16.78 5.85
CA ILE A 129 3.06 -18.21 6.12
C ILE A 129 4.12 -18.71 7.11
N LYS A 130 3.72 -18.92 8.37
CA LYS A 130 4.55 -19.61 9.35
C LYS A 130 4.38 -21.12 9.18
N ARG A 131 5.48 -21.87 9.34
CA ARG A 131 5.45 -23.32 9.49
C ARG A 131 5.31 -23.67 10.96
N CYS A 132 4.31 -24.47 11.29
CA CYS A 132 4.26 -25.18 12.57
C CYS A 132 5.32 -26.30 12.58
N GLU A 133 5.68 -26.80 13.76
CA GLU A 133 6.66 -27.90 13.94
C GLU A 133 6.22 -29.20 13.26
N ASP A 134 4.93 -29.35 12.97
CA ASP A 134 4.32 -30.47 12.23
C ASP A 134 4.39 -30.31 10.70
N GLY A 135 5.01 -29.23 10.20
CA GLY A 135 5.15 -28.94 8.77
C GLY A 135 3.93 -28.27 8.12
N THR A 136 2.86 -28.01 8.87
CA THR A 136 1.69 -27.28 8.36
C THR A 136 1.99 -25.79 8.19
N LYS A 137 1.51 -25.24 7.08
CA LYS A 137 1.66 -23.82 6.70
C LYS A 137 0.40 -23.07 7.13
N TYR A 138 0.52 -22.03 7.95
CA TYR A 138 -0.62 -21.17 8.31
C TYR A 138 -0.36 -19.70 8.00
N ILE A 139 -1.40 -18.99 7.56
CA ILE A 139 -1.34 -17.54 7.32
C ILE A 139 -1.57 -16.79 8.63
N ASP A 140 -0.62 -15.97 9.06
CA ASP A 140 -0.75 -15.14 10.26
C ASP A 140 -1.79 -14.03 10.01
N SER A 141 -2.99 -14.18 10.56
CA SER A 141 -4.11 -13.23 10.41
C SER A 141 -3.83 -11.82 10.96
N SER A 142 -2.77 -11.64 11.76
CA SER A 142 -2.31 -10.32 12.17
C SER A 142 -1.59 -9.57 11.04
N GLN A 143 -1.07 -10.28 10.02
CA GLN A 143 -0.31 -9.73 8.89
C GLN A 143 -1.21 -9.31 7.73
N LEU A 144 -2.30 -10.06 7.46
CA LEU A 144 -3.36 -9.61 6.55
C LEU A 144 -4.00 -8.31 7.05
N ARG A 145 -4.17 -8.15 8.37
CA ARG A 145 -4.56 -6.89 9.01
C ARG A 145 -3.57 -5.74 8.76
N ARG A 146 -2.26 -6.02 8.61
CA ARG A 146 -1.23 -5.01 8.31
C ARG A 146 -1.25 -4.55 6.86
N MET A 147 -1.72 -5.37 5.93
CA MET A 147 -1.89 -5.01 4.52
C MET A 147 -3.04 -4.02 4.29
N PHE A 148 -4.06 -4.04 5.16
CA PHE A 148 -5.33 -3.32 4.99
C PHE A 148 -5.62 -2.33 6.12
N TYR A 149 -4.62 -1.78 6.81
CA TYR A 149 -4.85 -0.72 7.80
C TYR A 149 -5.35 0.56 7.08
N PHE A 150 -6.66 0.59 6.83
CA PHE A 150 -7.43 1.76 6.50
C PHE A 150 -7.40 2.68 7.71
N ALA A 151 -6.97 3.92 7.50
CA ALA A 151 -7.17 4.97 8.47
C ALA A 151 -8.68 5.13 8.76
N SER A 152 -9.05 4.87 10.03
CA SER A 152 -10.12 5.51 10.78
C SER A 152 -11.57 5.38 10.26
N CYS A 153 -12.26 4.34 10.73
CA CYS A 153 -13.71 4.40 10.97
C CYS A 153 -14.05 3.62 12.27
N PRO A 154 -14.23 4.30 13.42
CA PRO A 154 -14.56 3.63 14.68
C PRO A 154 -16.04 3.20 14.64
N GLY A 155 -16.29 1.90 14.49
CA GLY A 155 -17.66 1.37 14.47
C GLY A 155 -17.77 -0.08 14.01
N PHE A 156 -16.77 -0.61 13.29
CA PHE A 156 -16.79 -1.99 12.77
C PHE A 156 -16.02 -3.00 13.65
N GLU A 157 -15.41 -2.55 14.75
CA GLU A 157 -14.48 -3.33 15.57
C GLU A 157 -15.15 -4.39 16.46
N TYR A 158 -16.45 -4.29 16.74
CA TYR A 158 -17.10 -5.17 17.72
C TYR A 158 -17.68 -6.48 17.15
N GLU A 159 -18.11 -6.52 15.88
CA GLU A 159 -18.79 -7.72 15.33
C GLU A 159 -17.81 -8.81 14.83
N LEU A 160 -16.63 -8.45 14.32
CA LEU A 160 -15.63 -9.42 13.87
C LEU A 160 -14.71 -9.94 15.00
N TYR A 161 -14.46 -9.13 16.03
CA TYR A 161 -13.64 -9.57 17.18
C TYR A 161 -14.37 -10.62 18.03
N SER A 162 -15.70 -10.48 18.19
CA SER A 162 -16.56 -11.45 18.86
C SER A 162 -16.52 -12.83 18.19
N GLN A 163 -16.57 -12.89 16.86
CA GLN A 163 -16.53 -14.16 16.13
C GLN A 163 -15.14 -14.84 16.13
N SER A 164 -14.05 -14.07 16.28
CA SER A 164 -12.68 -14.63 16.27
C SER A 164 -12.28 -15.33 17.57
N LYS A 165 -12.83 -14.91 18.72
CA LYS A 165 -12.59 -15.59 20.02
C LYS A 165 -13.33 -16.92 20.10
N GLU A 166 -14.49 -17.04 19.46
CA GLU A 166 -15.23 -18.32 19.41
C GLU A 166 -14.47 -19.38 18.60
N LEU A 167 -13.76 -19.01 17.54
CA LEU A 167 -12.96 -19.92 16.72
C LEU A 167 -11.72 -20.47 17.45
N CYS A 168 -11.08 -19.68 18.32
CA CYS A 168 -9.92 -20.13 19.10
C CYS A 168 -10.32 -21.01 20.30
N LEU A 169 -11.52 -20.81 20.86
CA LEU A 169 -12.08 -21.67 21.90
C LEU A 169 -12.65 -22.97 21.32
N LEU A 170 -13.13 -22.98 20.06
CA LEU A 170 -13.55 -24.20 19.37
C LEU A 170 -12.43 -25.24 19.24
N GLY A 171 -11.18 -24.80 19.05
CA GLY A 171 -10.01 -25.69 18.97
C GLY A 171 -9.70 -26.44 20.27
N LYS A 172 -10.08 -25.89 21.43
CA LYS A 172 -9.99 -26.58 22.74
C LYS A 172 -11.27 -27.36 23.09
N TRP A 173 -12.38 -27.04 22.44
CA TRP A 173 -13.68 -27.69 22.68
C TRP A 173 -13.89 -28.96 21.83
N LEU A 174 -13.25 -29.06 20.67
CA LEU A 174 -13.35 -30.20 19.76
C LEU A 174 -12.67 -31.49 20.25
N GLY A 175 -12.00 -31.47 21.41
CA GLY A 175 -11.45 -32.66 22.06
C GLY A 175 -12.45 -33.44 22.93
N SER A 176 -13.68 -32.94 23.17
CA SER A 176 -14.58 -33.54 24.17
C SER A 176 -16.07 -33.60 23.79
N LEU A 177 -16.45 -33.42 22.53
CA LEU A 177 -17.87 -33.50 22.15
C LEU A 177 -18.22 -34.74 21.32
N SER A 178 -19.06 -35.57 21.93
CA SER A 178 -19.70 -36.73 21.32
C SER A 178 -20.39 -36.37 20.00
N VAL A 179 -20.15 -37.23 19.01
CA VAL A 179 -20.61 -37.17 17.63
C VAL A 179 -22.14 -37.09 17.56
N ARG A 180 -22.71 -35.87 17.49
CA ARG A 180 -24.07 -35.64 16.98
C ARG A 180 -24.14 -34.33 16.20
N LEU A 181 -24.43 -34.47 14.90
CA LEU A 181 -24.78 -33.41 13.93
C LEU A 181 -23.70 -32.36 13.63
N ILE A 182 -22.60 -32.77 13.00
CA ILE A 182 -21.82 -31.85 12.17
C ILE A 182 -22.55 -31.70 10.83
N ASN A 183 -23.08 -30.51 10.58
CA ASN A 183 -23.74 -30.16 9.32
C ASN A 183 -22.73 -30.32 8.16
N VAL A 184 -23.01 -31.25 7.24
CA VAL A 184 -22.14 -31.58 6.08
C VAL A 184 -21.78 -30.33 5.25
N GLN A 185 -22.62 -29.30 5.31
CA GLN A 185 -22.44 -28.01 4.64
C GLN A 185 -21.26 -27.18 5.19
N TRP A 186 -20.95 -27.29 6.49
CA TRP A 186 -19.80 -26.60 7.11
C TRP A 186 -18.48 -27.28 6.78
N ILE A 187 -18.47 -28.61 6.67
CA ILE A 187 -17.29 -29.37 6.21
C ILE A 187 -16.98 -29.00 4.76
N PHE A 188 -17.99 -28.90 3.89
CA PHE A 188 -17.80 -28.44 2.51
C PHE A 188 -17.28 -27.00 2.43
N PHE A 189 -17.77 -26.09 3.26
CA PHE A 189 -17.28 -24.71 3.29
C PHE A 189 -15.83 -24.61 3.79
N LEU A 190 -15.48 -25.39 4.82
CA LEU A 190 -14.11 -25.46 5.35
C LEU A 190 -13.15 -26.09 4.34
N ILE A 191 -13.54 -27.19 3.70
CA ILE A 191 -12.78 -27.85 2.64
C ILE A 191 -12.62 -26.92 1.44
N LEU A 192 -13.66 -26.19 1.03
CA LEU A 192 -13.59 -25.22 -0.06
C LEU A 192 -12.67 -24.05 0.29
N CYS A 193 -12.70 -23.54 1.53
CA CYS A 193 -11.78 -22.51 2.01
C CYS A 193 -10.34 -23.01 2.09
N ILE A 194 -10.10 -24.25 2.55
CA ILE A 194 -8.77 -24.87 2.59
C ILE A 194 -8.25 -25.15 1.18
N LEU A 195 -9.09 -25.62 0.26
CA LEU A 195 -8.75 -25.80 -1.16
C LEU A 195 -8.47 -24.45 -1.84
N LEU A 196 -9.26 -23.40 -1.57
CA LEU A 196 -8.97 -22.04 -2.06
C LEU A 196 -7.65 -21.51 -1.48
N LEU A 197 -7.36 -21.76 -0.20
CA LEU A 197 -6.08 -21.40 0.42
C LEU A 197 -4.91 -22.18 -0.18
N MET A 198 -5.07 -23.48 -0.43
CA MET A 198 -4.04 -24.34 -1.02
C MET A 198 -3.80 -23.99 -2.49
N ILE A 199 -4.83 -23.62 -3.26
CA ILE A 199 -4.70 -23.16 -4.64
C ILE A 199 -3.98 -21.79 -4.72
N LEU A 200 -4.11 -20.94 -3.70
CA LEU A 200 -3.36 -19.68 -3.59
C LEU A 200 -1.87 -19.88 -3.25
N VAL A 201 -1.48 -21.04 -2.71
CA VAL A 201 -0.11 -21.31 -2.24
C VAL A 201 0.84 -21.77 -3.36
N ASP A 202 0.34 -22.18 -4.52
CA ASP A 202 1.15 -22.86 -5.55
C ASP A 202 1.08 -22.23 -6.96
N GLN A 203 0.74 -20.94 -7.04
CA GLN A 203 0.79 -20.20 -8.30
C GLN A 203 1.99 -19.25 -8.27
N ASP A 204 3.02 -19.61 -9.04
CA ASP A 204 4.18 -18.82 -9.47
C ASP A 204 4.40 -17.47 -8.77
N HIS A 205 5.53 -17.36 -8.05
CA HIS A 205 6.08 -16.08 -7.60
C HIS A 205 6.20 -15.09 -8.76
N ARG A 206 5.18 -14.25 -8.96
CA ARG A 206 5.09 -13.29 -10.06
C ARG A 206 5.09 -11.87 -9.51
N SER A 207 6.30 -11.28 -9.57
CA SER A 207 6.69 -9.87 -9.57
C SER A 207 5.76 -8.84 -8.88
N ILE A 208 6.32 -8.04 -7.98
CA ILE A 208 5.77 -6.72 -7.61
C ILE A 208 5.79 -5.77 -8.83
N ALA A 209 5.15 -4.61 -8.77
CA ALA A 209 5.27 -3.60 -9.83
C ALA A 209 6.64 -2.87 -9.77
N ARG A 210 7.12 -2.34 -10.90
CA ARG A 210 8.46 -1.73 -11.00
C ARG A 210 8.67 -0.56 -10.04
N PHE A 211 7.67 0.32 -9.86
CA PHE A 211 7.77 1.42 -8.89
C PHE A 211 7.95 0.92 -7.44
N ILE A 212 7.39 -0.25 -7.10
CA ILE A 212 7.57 -0.87 -5.78
C ILE A 212 9.02 -1.34 -5.63
N SER A 213 9.58 -2.00 -6.65
CA SER A 213 10.98 -2.44 -6.68
C SER A 213 11.96 -1.25 -6.54
N TYR A 214 11.66 -0.13 -7.20
CA TYR A 214 12.43 1.10 -7.07
C TYR A 214 12.41 1.66 -5.64
N ALA A 215 11.24 1.72 -5.02
CA ALA A 215 11.10 2.13 -3.62
C ALA A 215 11.88 1.22 -2.67
N LEU A 216 11.79 -0.11 -2.86
CA LEU A 216 12.50 -1.08 -2.05
C LEU A 216 14.02 -0.93 -2.15
N CYS A 217 14.54 -0.68 -3.36
CA CYS A 217 15.96 -0.47 -3.61
C CYS A 217 16.47 0.81 -2.94
N ALA A 218 15.77 1.93 -3.14
CA ALA A 218 16.14 3.19 -2.51
C ALA A 218 16.02 3.12 -0.97
N ALA A 219 14.96 2.49 -0.44
CA ALA A 219 14.79 2.31 1.00
C ALA A 219 15.88 1.43 1.63
N ASP A 220 16.32 0.37 0.93
CA ASP A 220 17.42 -0.49 1.37
C ASP A 220 18.74 0.25 1.49
N GLU A 221 19.07 1.09 0.51
CA GLU A 221 20.23 1.96 0.57
C GLU A 221 20.12 2.96 1.73
N ALA A 222 18.99 3.65 1.87
CA ALA A 222 18.77 4.64 2.92
C ALA A 222 18.89 4.05 4.34
N LEU A 223 18.34 2.86 4.56
CA LEU A 223 18.41 2.17 5.85
C LEU A 223 19.84 1.71 6.18
N LYS A 224 20.58 1.22 5.18
CA LYS A 224 21.99 0.84 5.33
C LYS A 224 22.88 2.05 5.62
N ASP A 225 22.66 3.16 4.93
CA ASP A 225 23.37 4.41 5.14
C ASP A 225 23.12 4.95 6.57
N ALA A 226 21.86 4.92 7.02
CA ALA A 226 21.48 5.27 8.39
C ALA A 226 21.93 4.25 9.45
N LYS A 227 22.40 3.06 9.04
CA LYS A 227 22.68 1.91 9.90
C LYS A 227 21.49 1.54 10.81
N TRP A 228 20.28 1.69 10.29
CA TRP A 228 19.05 1.42 11.04
C TRP A 228 18.51 0.02 10.70
N ALA A 229 18.65 -0.90 11.65
CA ALA A 229 18.15 -2.29 11.54
C ALA A 229 17.52 -2.72 12.88
N PRO A 230 16.28 -2.27 13.18
CA PRO A 230 15.66 -2.48 14.49
C PRO A 230 15.37 -3.97 14.72
N THR A 231 15.89 -4.52 15.80
CA THR A 231 15.61 -5.90 16.23
C THR A 231 14.43 -5.95 17.19
N ASP A 232 14.35 -4.96 18.07
CA ASP A 232 13.43 -4.90 19.19
C ASP A 232 12.03 -4.50 18.73
N GLN A 233 11.02 -5.06 19.39
CA GLN A 233 9.62 -4.85 19.01
C GLN A 233 9.20 -3.38 19.15
N GLU A 234 9.63 -2.71 20.22
CA GLU A 234 9.36 -1.28 20.43
C GLU A 234 9.95 -0.43 19.30
N GLN A 235 11.21 -0.67 18.90
CA GLN A 235 11.83 0.06 17.80
C GLN A 235 11.09 -0.15 16.47
N LYS A 236 10.55 -1.36 16.23
CA LYS A 236 9.74 -1.65 15.05
C LYS A 236 8.41 -0.90 15.07
N GLU A 237 7.73 -0.87 16.22
CA GLU A 237 6.49 -0.10 16.42
C GLU A 237 6.70 1.41 16.31
N ARG A 238 7.91 1.88 16.64
CA ARG A 238 8.30 3.29 16.54
C ARG A 238 8.97 3.65 15.22
N THR A 239 9.14 2.69 14.31
CA THR A 239 9.62 2.94 12.94
C THR A 239 8.45 2.88 11.96
N GLY A 240 8.18 3.98 11.27
CA GLY A 240 7.15 4.06 10.23
C GLY A 240 7.71 4.22 8.82
N VAL A 241 6.81 4.23 7.84
CA VAL A 241 7.12 4.36 6.40
C VAL A 241 6.12 5.34 5.77
N SER A 242 6.63 6.30 5.00
CA SER A 242 5.86 7.26 4.22
C SER A 242 6.42 7.36 2.80
N ILE A 243 5.99 6.46 1.92
CA ILE A 243 6.44 6.44 0.52
C ILE A 243 5.25 6.58 -0.40
N GLY A 244 5.21 7.69 -1.12
CA GLY A 244 4.17 7.97 -2.11
C GLY A 244 4.58 7.66 -3.55
N GLY A 245 3.62 7.78 -4.46
CA GLY A 245 3.80 7.73 -5.91
C GLY A 245 2.76 8.61 -6.59
N GLY A 246 3.01 9.03 -7.84
CA GLY A 246 2.11 9.90 -8.57
C GLY A 246 1.02 9.12 -9.29
N THR A 247 1.45 8.19 -10.14
CA THR A 247 0.60 7.45 -11.09
C THR A 247 0.67 5.94 -10.89
N GLY A 248 1.73 5.42 -10.25
CA GLY A 248 1.84 4.01 -9.90
C GLY A 248 2.24 3.12 -11.08
N SER A 249 1.37 2.19 -11.49
CA SER A 249 1.64 1.26 -12.60
C SER A 249 0.55 1.29 -13.66
N ILE A 250 0.61 2.29 -14.55
CA ILE A 250 -0.36 2.45 -15.64
C ILE A 250 -0.28 1.28 -16.65
N SER A 251 0.92 0.73 -16.90
CA SER A 251 1.09 -0.41 -17.80
C SER A 251 0.34 -1.67 -17.33
N ASP A 252 0.33 -1.96 -16.02
CA ASP A 252 -0.44 -3.11 -15.50
C ASP A 252 -1.95 -2.91 -15.71
N ILE A 253 -2.45 -1.67 -15.59
CA ILE A 253 -3.86 -1.33 -15.83
C ILE A 253 -4.21 -1.50 -17.31
N LEU A 254 -3.31 -1.07 -18.21
CA LEU A 254 -3.48 -1.20 -19.65
C LEU A 254 -3.53 -2.67 -20.08
N ASP A 255 -2.65 -3.51 -19.56
CA ASP A 255 -2.66 -4.96 -19.82
C ASP A 255 -3.97 -5.60 -19.33
N ALA A 256 -4.46 -5.20 -18.16
CA ALA A 256 -5.74 -5.67 -17.64
C ALA A 256 -6.92 -5.23 -18.53
N ALA A 257 -6.91 -4.00 -19.04
CA ALA A 257 -7.92 -3.51 -19.98
C ALA A 257 -7.92 -4.32 -21.28
N GLN A 258 -6.73 -4.62 -21.82
CA GLN A 258 -6.59 -5.46 -23.01
C GLN A 258 -7.16 -6.86 -22.79
N MET A 259 -6.92 -7.47 -21.62
CA MET A 259 -7.54 -8.77 -21.28
C MET A 259 -9.07 -8.71 -21.25
N ILE A 260 -9.68 -7.58 -20.87
CA ILE A 260 -11.13 -7.39 -20.92
C ILE A 260 -11.61 -7.39 -22.37
N CYS A 261 -10.96 -6.62 -23.25
CA CYS A 261 -11.27 -6.58 -24.68
C CYS A 261 -11.18 -7.96 -25.34
N GLU A 262 -10.19 -8.77 -24.94
CA GLU A 262 -10.02 -10.15 -25.41
C GLU A 262 -10.97 -11.17 -24.75
N LYS A 263 -11.85 -10.74 -23.85
CA LYS A 263 -12.77 -11.62 -23.07
C LYS A 263 -12.02 -12.65 -22.21
N ARG A 264 -10.83 -12.29 -21.71
CA ARG A 264 -9.92 -13.14 -20.92
C ARG A 264 -9.78 -12.71 -19.46
N ILE A 265 -10.73 -11.95 -18.92
CA ILE A 265 -10.68 -11.41 -17.54
C ILE A 265 -10.39 -12.45 -16.45
N ARG A 266 -10.80 -13.71 -16.65
CA ARG A 266 -10.49 -14.82 -15.70
C ARG A 266 -9.00 -15.13 -15.57
N ARG A 267 -8.15 -14.64 -16.48
CA ARG A 267 -6.69 -14.76 -16.43
C ARG A 267 -6.01 -13.62 -15.66
N LEU A 268 -6.77 -12.62 -15.22
CA LEU A 268 -6.23 -11.51 -14.44
C LEU A 268 -5.65 -12.07 -13.12
N SER A 269 -4.43 -11.65 -12.80
CA SER A 269 -3.74 -12.11 -11.59
C SER A 269 -4.51 -11.69 -10.33
N PRO A 270 -4.60 -12.55 -9.31
CA PRO A 270 -5.11 -12.15 -7.99
C PRO A 270 -4.26 -11.05 -7.35
N PHE A 271 -3.00 -10.89 -7.77
CA PHE A 271 -2.09 -9.83 -7.33
C PHE A 271 -2.23 -8.52 -8.11
N PHE A 272 -3.17 -8.42 -9.06
CA PHE A 272 -3.38 -7.21 -9.85
C PHE A 272 -3.60 -5.97 -8.97
N ILE A 273 -4.53 -6.05 -8.01
CA ILE A 273 -4.84 -4.92 -7.13
C ILE A 273 -3.61 -4.54 -6.27
N PRO A 274 -2.94 -5.48 -5.55
CA PRO A 274 -1.69 -5.17 -4.86
C PRO A 274 -0.57 -4.59 -5.74
N ARG A 275 -0.56 -4.84 -7.06
CA ARG A 275 0.45 -4.28 -7.96
C ARG A 275 0.18 -2.83 -8.35
N ILE A 276 -1.08 -2.43 -8.48
CA ILE A 276 -1.44 -1.09 -8.96
C ILE A 276 -1.61 -0.05 -7.83
N LEU A 277 -1.79 -0.50 -6.59
CA LEU A 277 -2.01 0.37 -5.45
C LEU A 277 -0.73 1.11 -5.04
N ILE A 278 -0.78 2.44 -5.03
CA ILE A 278 0.40 3.29 -4.76
C ILE A 278 0.97 3.06 -3.35
N ASN A 279 0.10 2.89 -2.35
CA ASN A 279 0.52 2.64 -0.97
C ASN A 279 1.29 1.31 -0.80
N MET A 280 1.29 0.43 -1.80
CA MET A 280 2.06 -0.81 -1.75
C MET A 280 3.56 -0.57 -1.83
N ALA A 281 4.04 0.57 -2.33
CA ALA A 281 5.45 0.94 -2.18
C ALA A 281 5.85 1.03 -0.70
N SER A 282 5.08 1.79 0.10
CA SER A 282 5.26 1.89 1.55
C SER A 282 5.01 0.55 2.25
N GLY A 283 3.96 -0.16 1.85
CA GLY A 283 3.61 -1.49 2.38
C GLY A 283 4.72 -2.52 2.22
N HIS A 284 5.34 -2.61 1.03
CA HIS A 284 6.42 -3.56 0.79
C HIS A 284 7.69 -3.23 1.57
N VAL A 285 8.02 -1.95 1.77
CA VAL A 285 9.14 -1.56 2.64
C VAL A 285 8.84 -1.93 4.10
N SER A 286 7.63 -1.62 4.60
CA SER A 286 7.21 -2.01 5.95
C SER A 286 7.27 -3.53 6.14
N MET A 287 6.76 -4.32 5.18
CA MET A 287 6.80 -5.79 5.23
C MET A 287 8.22 -6.34 5.19
N LYS A 288 9.10 -5.81 4.34
CA LYS A 288 10.49 -6.30 4.18
C LYS A 288 11.31 -6.12 5.46
N TYR A 289 11.16 -5.00 6.17
CA TYR A 289 11.96 -4.67 7.35
C TYR A 289 11.22 -4.87 8.68
N GLY A 290 9.94 -5.23 8.65
CA GLY A 290 9.14 -5.48 9.85
C GLY A 290 8.73 -4.22 10.61
N PHE A 291 8.66 -3.07 9.94
CA PHE A 291 8.25 -1.80 10.53
C PHE A 291 6.74 -1.78 10.81
N GLN A 292 6.37 -1.30 12.01
CA GLN A 292 5.01 -1.38 12.56
C GLN A 292 4.46 -0.02 13.01
N GLY A 293 5.23 1.05 12.84
CA GLY A 293 4.77 2.42 13.05
C GLY A 293 3.84 2.90 11.93
N PRO A 294 3.59 4.23 11.84
CA PRO A 294 2.74 4.82 10.82
C PRO A 294 3.13 4.36 9.41
N ASN A 295 2.18 3.79 8.67
CA ASN A 295 2.35 3.37 7.27
C ASN A 295 1.46 4.24 6.39
N HIS A 296 2.08 5.15 5.63
CA HIS A 296 1.40 6.20 4.88
C HIS A 296 1.92 6.29 3.46
N ALA A 297 1.08 6.80 2.55
CA ALA A 297 1.47 7.05 1.17
C ALA A 297 0.68 8.25 0.64
N ALA A 298 1.37 9.36 0.42
CA ALA A 298 0.78 10.53 -0.23
C ALA A 298 0.66 10.28 -1.74
N VAL A 299 -0.35 10.89 -2.37
CA VAL A 299 -0.55 10.88 -3.83
C VAL A 299 -0.98 12.28 -4.24
N THR A 300 0.00 13.10 -4.63
CA THR A 300 -0.19 14.54 -4.92
C THR A 300 0.63 14.97 -6.15
N ALA A 301 0.62 14.12 -7.18
CA ALA A 301 1.36 14.33 -8.43
C ALA A 301 2.86 14.61 -8.18
N CYS A 302 3.43 15.64 -8.82
CA CYS A 302 4.85 15.98 -8.71
C CYS A 302 5.30 16.35 -7.29
N ALA A 303 4.37 16.79 -6.43
CA ALA A 303 4.67 17.15 -5.04
C ALA A 303 4.74 15.94 -4.10
N THR A 304 4.42 14.73 -4.58
CA THR A 304 4.24 13.53 -3.75
C THR A 304 5.44 13.23 -2.87
N GLY A 305 6.66 13.21 -3.43
CA GLY A 305 7.86 12.93 -2.63
C GLY A 305 8.08 13.96 -1.52
N ALA A 306 7.84 15.25 -1.82
CA ALA A 306 7.98 16.33 -0.84
C ALA A 306 6.91 16.26 0.26
N HIS A 307 5.65 15.97 -0.09
CA HIS A 307 4.59 15.74 0.90
C HIS A 307 4.87 14.52 1.76
N SER A 308 5.29 13.39 1.19
CA SER A 308 5.66 12.20 1.95
C SER A 308 6.75 12.46 2.98
N ILE A 309 7.78 13.25 2.62
CA ILE A 309 8.83 13.68 3.55
C ILE A 309 8.30 14.64 4.61
N GLY A 310 7.47 15.61 4.23
CA GLY A 310 6.87 16.57 5.17
C GLY A 310 5.91 15.92 6.17
N ASP A 311 5.11 14.96 5.73
CA ASP A 311 4.19 14.21 6.57
C ASP A 311 4.95 13.28 7.52
N ALA A 312 6.01 12.62 7.05
CA ALA A 312 6.91 11.85 7.92
C ALA A 312 7.60 12.73 8.97
N MET A 313 8.10 13.90 8.58
CA MET A 313 8.66 14.87 9.51
C MET A 313 7.64 15.24 10.60
N ARG A 314 6.39 15.51 10.23
CA ARG A 314 5.32 15.82 11.20
C ARG A 314 5.04 14.65 12.13
N MET A 315 4.97 13.42 11.63
CA MET A 315 4.76 12.23 12.46
C MET A 315 5.86 12.07 13.51
N VAL A 316 7.13 12.36 13.17
CA VAL A 316 8.22 12.37 14.16
C VAL A 316 8.08 13.53 15.15
N GLN A 317 7.70 14.71 14.68
CA GLN A 317 7.51 15.90 15.52
C GLN A 317 6.40 15.75 16.55
N PHE A 318 5.28 15.16 16.15
CA PHE A 318 4.13 14.89 17.02
C PHE A 318 4.33 13.65 17.90
N GLY A 319 5.35 12.84 17.61
CA GLY A 319 5.72 11.67 18.40
C GLY A 319 4.93 10.41 18.05
N ASP A 320 4.32 10.36 16.87
CA ASP A 320 3.68 9.16 16.32
C ASP A 320 4.73 8.08 15.97
N ALA A 321 5.94 8.51 15.60
CA ALA A 321 7.10 7.66 15.31
C ALA A 321 8.39 8.30 15.83
N ASP A 322 9.44 7.51 16.01
CA ASP A 322 10.79 8.01 16.30
C ASP A 322 11.68 7.97 15.05
N VAL A 323 11.41 7.03 14.13
CA VAL A 323 12.09 6.90 12.84
C VAL A 323 11.06 6.76 11.73
N MET A 324 11.30 7.42 10.59
CA MET A 324 10.47 7.29 9.39
C MET A 324 11.34 7.05 8.17
N VAL A 325 10.99 6.04 7.37
CA VAL A 325 11.50 5.91 6.00
C VAL A 325 10.57 6.68 5.08
N ALA A 326 11.06 7.76 4.46
CA ALA A 326 10.22 8.66 3.68
C ALA A 326 10.77 8.94 2.29
N GLY A 327 9.88 9.11 1.30
CA GLY A 327 10.28 9.45 -0.06
C GLY A 327 9.17 9.32 -1.09
N GLY A 328 9.55 9.18 -2.35
CA GLY A 328 8.63 8.94 -3.45
C GLY A 328 9.23 7.99 -4.49
N THR A 329 8.36 7.32 -5.23
CA THR A 329 8.76 6.42 -6.32
C THR A 329 7.82 6.57 -7.50
N GLU A 330 8.34 6.38 -8.71
CA GLU A 330 7.56 6.40 -9.93
C GLU A 330 8.20 5.51 -11.00
N SER A 331 7.39 4.86 -11.83
CA SER A 331 7.88 4.06 -12.96
C SER A 331 7.05 4.24 -14.23
N SER A 332 6.45 5.42 -14.38
CA SER A 332 5.46 5.75 -15.42
C SER A 332 6.08 6.16 -16.77
N ILE A 333 7.15 5.48 -17.18
CA ILE A 333 7.56 5.47 -18.59
C ILE A 333 6.82 4.30 -19.25
N ASP A 334 5.74 4.63 -19.95
CA ASP A 334 4.88 3.75 -20.73
C ASP A 334 4.13 4.58 -21.79
N ALA A 335 3.54 3.92 -22.80
CA ALA A 335 2.88 4.60 -23.91
C ALA A 335 1.80 5.60 -23.47
N LEU A 336 0.95 5.22 -22.52
CA LEU A 336 -0.18 6.04 -22.10
C LEU A 336 0.26 7.24 -21.28
N SER A 337 1.25 7.05 -20.41
CA SER A 337 1.86 8.13 -19.64
C SER A 337 2.54 9.17 -20.57
N ILE A 338 3.33 8.73 -21.55
CA ILE A 338 3.97 9.64 -22.51
C ILE A 338 2.91 10.38 -23.32
N ALA A 339 1.93 9.67 -23.86
CA ALA A 339 0.84 10.27 -24.64
C ALA A 339 -0.07 11.19 -23.82
N GLY A 340 -0.17 11.00 -22.50
CA GLY A 340 -0.99 11.82 -21.61
C GLY A 340 -0.30 13.11 -21.15
N PHE A 341 0.98 13.03 -20.79
CA PHE A 341 1.74 14.16 -20.23
C PHE A 341 2.45 15.02 -21.28
N CYS A 342 2.71 14.49 -22.47
CA CYS A 342 3.49 15.19 -23.51
C CYS A 342 2.63 15.78 -24.64
N LYS A 343 1.32 16.01 -24.42
CA LYS A 343 0.44 16.60 -25.45
C LYS A 343 0.71 18.06 -25.73
#